data_AF-A0AAE1SQS1-F1
#
_entry.id   AF-A0AAE1SQS1-F1
#
_cell.length_a   1.000
_cell.length_b   1.000
_cell.length_c   1.000
_cell.angle_alpha   90.00
_cell.angle_beta   90.00
_cell.angle_gamma   90.00
#
_symmetry.space_group_name_H-M   'P 1'
#
loop_
_entity.id
_entity.type
_entity.pdbx_description
1 polymer ?
#
loop_
_entity_poly.entity_id
_entity_poly.type
_entity_poly.pdbx_seq_one_letter_code
_entity_poly.pdbx_strand_id
1 'polypeptide(L)'
;MATNLVQYNQSNHPNLFNQEITQEKKIKEHHAWFLDTVSLFKPPNQKSREALDSSRLKIGLHQITVETDKKEAALKISSALVKISFSGPYANFGTEVILLPGWPVCLDEVQSYILVDRTTDQKSIVADGVFRELPHLVMLQYYLERQCLIKCTRQLIMQALYVAARSQDASIVDEAQKLISDGLDRKLFSVLQENLSSNFPENMDVELYTLWAEEIVTEDNLILDVLFLIFYEFCPCTGELWKNLCSLYEGFISSSYNFGKLAVSAEAEIDHIGYVRQAFEAGSLSSFLEIIENDILRDFDESLCTQFWDRESFVDGPIRCLLCNLEGEFPFRTAELLQLLSALCEGEWPAECVFNFLDKSTGLSSPVNISSCSVVDDASQTVMVVQPLHLPGIEGLVIPSGTRGHLLKMIDRDIALVRWEFSQSGVFLLLLRLSQGLYLEKTSEIFMTLGLLSRLVTFNMSPSITPAHIQTSTSVNLKDPTRPST
;
A
#
# COMPACT_ATOMS: atom_id res chain seq x y z
N MET A 1 22.36 11.86 -11.50
CA MET A 1 22.02 13.31 -11.33
C MET A 1 21.10 13.50 -10.11
N ALA A 2 20.25 12.51 -9.82
CA ALA A 2 19.37 12.48 -8.66
C ALA A 2 20.06 12.12 -7.32
N THR A 3 21.15 11.33 -7.33
CA THR A 3 21.89 10.94 -6.11
C THR A 3 22.50 12.14 -5.35
N ASN A 4 22.90 13.19 -6.07
CA ASN A 4 23.39 14.43 -5.48
C ASN A 4 22.27 15.29 -4.85
N LEU A 5 20.99 15.03 -5.18
CA LEU A 5 19.85 15.66 -4.52
C LEU A 5 19.51 14.96 -3.19
N VAL A 6 19.75 13.64 -3.07
CA VAL A 6 19.42 12.86 -1.87
C VAL A 6 20.49 12.94 -0.77
N GLN A 7 21.78 13.05 -1.11
CA GLN A 7 22.84 13.21 -0.09
C GLN A 7 22.69 14.50 0.76
N TYR A 8 21.89 15.46 0.31
CA TYR A 8 21.65 16.71 1.03
C TYR A 8 20.69 16.55 2.23
N ASN A 9 19.90 15.47 2.30
CA ASN A 9 18.91 15.28 3.37
C ASN A 9 19.36 14.33 4.50
N GLN A 10 20.60 13.82 4.48
CA GLN A 10 21.07 12.83 5.45
C GLN A 10 22.38 13.19 6.19
N SER A 11 22.97 14.37 5.98
CA SER A 11 24.22 14.76 6.66
C SER A 11 24.04 15.92 7.65
N ASN A 12 24.01 15.58 8.95
CA ASN A 12 24.15 16.50 10.08
C ASN A 12 25.61 17.00 10.21
N HIS A 13 26.14 17.69 9.20
CA HIS A 13 27.42 18.38 9.29
C HIS A 13 27.32 19.84 8.84
N PRO A 14 27.35 20.80 9.80
CA PRO A 14 27.41 22.21 9.47
C PRO A 14 28.85 22.51 9.10
N ASN A 15 29.13 22.71 7.80
CA ASN A 15 30.18 23.57 7.24
C ASN A 15 30.63 23.04 5.88
N LEU A 16 29.94 23.46 4.82
CA LEU A 16 30.51 23.70 3.49
C LEU A 16 29.59 24.68 2.75
N PHE A 17 29.75 25.96 3.10
CA PHE A 17 29.17 27.08 2.36
C PHE A 17 29.76 27.12 0.94
N ASN A 18 28.92 26.87 -0.06
CA ASN A 18 28.85 27.73 -1.26
C ASN A 18 27.62 27.38 -2.12
N GLN A 19 26.69 28.34 -2.17
CA GLN A 19 25.47 28.44 -2.98
C GLN A 19 24.30 27.49 -2.62
N GLU A 20 23.52 27.86 -1.61
CA GLU A 20 22.14 27.40 -1.46
C GLU A 20 21.30 27.96 -2.64
N ILE A 21 21.20 27.18 -3.71
CA ILE A 21 20.14 27.35 -4.70
C ILE A 21 18.83 26.96 -3.98
N THR A 22 17.87 27.88 -3.89
CA THR A 22 16.52 27.60 -3.35
C THR A 22 15.92 26.38 -4.05
N GLN A 23 15.18 25.54 -3.31
CA GLN A 23 14.59 24.29 -3.83
C GLN A 23 13.80 24.53 -5.13
N GLU A 24 13.01 25.60 -5.18
CA GLU A 24 12.33 26.12 -6.38
C GLU A 24 13.25 26.23 -7.61
N LYS A 25 14.42 26.86 -7.45
CA LYS A 25 15.35 27.06 -8.56
C LYS A 25 15.96 25.73 -9.04
N LYS A 26 16.22 24.78 -8.13
CA LYS A 26 16.65 23.42 -8.52
C LYS A 26 15.54 22.68 -9.29
N ILE A 27 14.29 22.79 -8.85
CA ILE A 27 13.14 22.19 -9.54
C ILE A 27 13.02 22.78 -10.95
N LYS A 28 13.12 24.11 -11.09
CA LYS A 28 13.08 24.80 -12.40
C LYS A 28 14.22 24.40 -13.32
N GLU A 29 15.45 24.34 -12.81
CA GLU A 29 16.63 23.95 -13.59
C GLU A 29 16.55 22.48 -14.06
N HIS A 30 15.86 21.62 -13.30
CA HIS A 30 15.71 20.21 -13.58
C HIS A 30 14.29 19.80 -14.03
N HIS A 31 13.45 20.76 -14.45
CA HIS A 31 12.05 20.52 -14.79
C HIS A 31 11.87 19.37 -15.80
N ALA A 32 12.72 19.32 -16.84
CA ALA A 32 12.67 18.25 -17.83
C ALA A 32 12.91 16.86 -17.22
N TRP A 33 13.78 16.74 -16.21
CA TRP A 33 13.99 15.48 -15.50
C TRP A 33 12.78 15.10 -14.67
N PHE A 34 12.09 16.04 -14.02
CA PHE A 34 10.86 15.74 -13.32
C PHE A 34 9.72 15.36 -14.26
N LEU A 35 9.59 16.05 -15.41
CA LEU A 35 8.50 15.82 -16.37
C LEU A 35 8.68 14.53 -17.18
N ASP A 36 9.84 14.35 -17.82
CA ASP A 36 10.12 13.18 -18.66
C ASP A 36 10.64 11.98 -17.86
N THR A 37 10.84 12.15 -16.54
CA THR A 37 11.16 11.10 -15.56
C THR A 37 12.24 10.14 -16.06
N VAL A 38 11.90 8.87 -16.16
CA VAL A 38 12.79 7.78 -16.54
C VAL A 38 12.97 7.68 -18.05
N SER A 39 12.17 8.37 -18.87
CA SER A 39 12.33 8.41 -20.33
C SER A 39 13.59 9.18 -20.78
N LEU A 40 14.25 9.91 -19.87
CA LEU A 40 15.55 10.54 -20.13
C LEU A 40 16.73 9.56 -20.03
N PHE A 41 16.51 8.33 -19.60
CA PHE A 41 17.44 7.22 -19.75
C PHE A 41 17.29 6.65 -21.15
N LYS A 42 18.30 6.88 -22.00
CA LYS A 42 18.18 6.74 -23.45
C LYS A 42 18.80 5.45 -23.95
N PRO A 43 18.33 4.89 -25.06
CA PRO A 43 19.02 3.79 -25.71
C PRO A 43 20.38 4.23 -26.28
N PRO A 44 21.30 3.28 -26.50
CA PRO A 44 22.59 3.52 -27.16
C PRO A 44 22.42 4.23 -28.50
N ASN A 45 23.30 5.19 -28.76
CA ASN A 45 23.25 5.95 -30.00
C ASN A 45 24.65 6.39 -30.44
N GLN A 46 24.79 6.62 -31.75
CA GLN A 46 26.09 6.94 -32.34
C GLN A 46 26.69 8.23 -31.75
N LYS A 47 25.86 9.21 -31.42
CA LYS A 47 26.30 10.51 -30.89
C LYS A 47 26.88 10.39 -29.48
N SER A 48 26.26 9.61 -28.59
CA SER A 48 26.80 9.34 -27.25
C SER A 48 28.09 8.51 -27.32
N ARG A 49 28.16 7.56 -28.25
CA ARG A 49 29.38 6.79 -28.48
C ARG A 49 30.57 7.66 -28.89
N GLU A 50 30.38 8.51 -29.89
CA GLU A 50 31.41 9.45 -30.37
C GLU A 50 31.81 10.46 -29.30
N ALA A 51 30.90 10.83 -28.39
CA ALA A 51 31.22 11.71 -27.27
C ALA A 51 32.28 11.11 -26.33
N LEU A 52 32.33 9.77 -26.19
CA LEU A 52 33.37 9.07 -25.40
C LEU A 52 34.72 8.96 -26.13
N ASP A 53 34.81 9.33 -27.41
CA ASP A 53 36.12 9.43 -28.10
C ASP A 53 36.87 10.71 -27.72
N SER A 54 36.17 11.68 -27.12
CA SER A 54 36.78 12.87 -26.54
C SER A 54 37.48 12.52 -25.21
N SER A 55 38.65 13.12 -24.95
CA SER A 55 39.38 12.95 -23.69
C SER A 55 38.66 13.58 -22.48
N ARG A 56 37.73 14.50 -22.73
CA ARG A 56 36.90 15.16 -21.72
C ARG A 56 35.45 15.17 -22.15
N LEU A 57 34.58 14.75 -21.26
CA LEU A 57 33.14 14.75 -21.44
C LEU A 57 32.52 15.90 -20.66
N LYS A 58 31.69 16.72 -21.31
CA LYS A 58 30.96 17.83 -20.67
C LYS A 58 29.53 17.40 -20.34
N ILE A 59 29.17 17.43 -19.05
CA ILE A 59 27.81 17.13 -18.56
C ILE A 59 27.28 18.36 -17.82
N GLY A 60 26.42 19.13 -18.51
CA GLY A 60 25.95 20.40 -17.99
C GLY A 60 27.12 21.35 -17.68
N LEU A 61 27.28 21.68 -16.40
CA LEU A 61 28.37 22.53 -15.89
C LEU A 61 29.64 21.76 -15.52
N HIS A 62 29.60 20.43 -15.47
CA HIS A 62 30.70 19.59 -15.03
C HIS A 62 31.50 19.04 -16.23
N GLN A 63 32.80 18.82 -16.03
CA GLN A 63 33.66 18.09 -16.96
C GLN A 63 34.23 16.86 -16.27
N ILE A 64 34.17 15.72 -16.95
CA ILE A 64 34.74 14.46 -16.49
C ILE A 64 35.84 14.05 -17.48
N THR A 65 36.98 13.61 -16.96
CA THR A 65 38.05 13.04 -17.79
C THR A 65 37.69 11.61 -18.15
N VAL A 66 37.80 11.26 -19.43
CA VAL A 66 37.45 9.91 -19.91
C VAL A 66 38.64 8.98 -19.70
N GLU A 67 38.50 8.03 -18.80
CA GLU A 67 39.46 6.95 -18.56
C GLU A 67 39.18 5.76 -19.49
N THR A 68 40.23 5.19 -20.09
CA THR A 68 40.10 4.12 -21.09
C THR A 68 39.40 2.88 -20.53
N ASP A 69 39.75 2.45 -19.33
CA ASP A 69 39.18 1.24 -18.71
C ASP A 69 37.69 1.42 -18.40
N LYS A 70 37.32 2.59 -17.85
CA LYS A 70 35.91 2.96 -17.58
C LYS A 70 35.12 3.10 -18.88
N LYS A 71 35.72 3.61 -19.96
CA LYS A 71 35.12 3.69 -21.29
C LYS A 71 34.82 2.30 -21.86
N GLU A 72 35.79 1.39 -21.81
CA GLU A 72 35.56 0.03 -22.30
C GLU A 72 34.44 -0.69 -21.53
N ALA A 73 34.41 -0.52 -20.21
CA ALA A 73 33.32 -1.03 -19.38
C ALA A 73 31.96 -0.41 -19.76
N ALA A 74 31.91 0.91 -19.92
CA ALA A 74 30.70 1.64 -20.31
C ALA A 74 30.16 1.18 -21.68
N LEU A 75 31.03 0.98 -22.67
CA LEU A 75 30.65 0.47 -23.98
C LEU A 75 30.14 -0.98 -23.90
N LYS A 76 30.78 -1.82 -23.08
CA LYS A 76 30.32 -3.19 -22.82
C LYS A 76 28.95 -3.20 -22.16
N ILE A 77 28.71 -2.36 -21.15
CA ILE A 77 27.42 -2.25 -20.46
C ILE A 77 26.34 -1.72 -21.41
N SER A 78 26.58 -0.59 -22.08
CA SER A 78 25.64 0.00 -23.03
C SER A 78 25.27 -0.97 -24.17
N SER A 79 26.20 -1.83 -24.61
CA SER A 79 25.95 -2.80 -25.68
C SER A 79 25.41 -4.16 -25.21
N ALA A 80 25.84 -4.67 -24.06
CA ALA A 80 25.36 -5.92 -23.47
C ALA A 80 23.89 -5.81 -23.05
N LEU A 81 23.48 -4.60 -22.65
CA LEU A 81 22.10 -4.29 -22.27
C LEU A 81 21.21 -3.95 -23.48
N VAL A 82 21.68 -4.17 -24.72
CA VAL A 82 20.90 -4.02 -25.96
C VAL A 82 20.93 -5.27 -26.86
N LYS A 83 21.91 -6.16 -26.69
CA LYS A 83 22.07 -7.35 -27.53
C LYS A 83 21.88 -8.64 -26.76
N ILE A 84 20.66 -9.22 -26.84
CA ILE A 84 20.47 -10.64 -27.14
C ILE A 84 19.27 -10.78 -28.06
N SER A 85 19.53 -10.93 -29.35
CA SER A 85 18.58 -11.56 -30.28
C SER A 85 19.39 -12.58 -31.10
N PHE A 86 18.85 -13.79 -31.16
CA PHE A 86 19.26 -14.97 -31.93
C PHE A 86 20.25 -15.98 -31.30
N SER A 87 19.67 -17.09 -30.85
CA SER A 87 20.20 -18.44 -31.09
C SER A 87 19.07 -19.41 -31.50
N GLY A 88 18.40 -19.12 -32.63
CA GLY A 88 17.51 -20.06 -33.32
C GLY A 88 18.16 -20.54 -34.64
N PRO A 89 18.03 -21.82 -35.06
CA PRO A 89 18.83 -22.40 -36.14
C PRO A 89 18.44 -21.97 -37.57
N TYR A 90 17.63 -20.92 -37.74
CA TYR A 90 17.17 -20.44 -39.05
C TYR A 90 17.29 -18.91 -39.15
N ALA A 91 18.52 -18.39 -39.30
CA ALA A 91 18.76 -16.99 -39.57
C ALA A 91 19.63 -16.83 -40.84
N ASN A 92 18.98 -16.96 -41.99
CA ASN A 92 19.47 -16.47 -43.28
C ASN A 92 18.28 -15.85 -43.98
N PHE A 93 18.03 -14.55 -43.80
CA PHE A 93 17.46 -13.63 -44.79
C PHE A 93 17.57 -12.22 -44.20
N GLY A 94 18.29 -11.34 -44.89
CA GLY A 94 18.47 -9.96 -44.45
C GLY A 94 17.20 -9.14 -44.68
N THR A 95 16.77 -8.41 -43.66
CA THR A 95 16.10 -7.09 -43.73
C THR A 95 15.85 -6.60 -42.29
N GLU A 96 16.10 -5.31 -42.06
CA GLU A 96 15.74 -4.46 -40.92
C GLU A 96 15.80 -5.02 -39.49
N VAL A 97 16.75 -4.50 -38.72
CA VAL A 97 16.82 -4.66 -37.27
C VAL A 97 15.64 -3.89 -36.64
N ILE A 98 14.52 -4.59 -36.46
CA ILE A 98 13.48 -4.15 -35.53
C ILE A 98 14.05 -4.37 -34.13
N LEU A 99 14.39 -3.28 -33.43
CA LEU A 99 14.69 -3.31 -32.00
C LEU A 99 13.41 -3.77 -31.29
N LEU A 100 13.29 -5.06 -31.02
CA LEU A 100 12.26 -5.55 -30.11
C LEU A 100 12.62 -5.04 -28.70
N PRO A 101 11.73 -4.30 -28.02
CA PRO A 101 11.99 -3.75 -26.70
C PRO A 101 11.93 -4.89 -25.69
N GLY A 102 13.08 -5.52 -25.46
CA GLY A 102 13.18 -6.71 -24.61
C GLY A 102 14.28 -6.63 -23.57
N TRP A 103 14.95 -5.48 -23.42
CA TRP A 103 15.91 -5.29 -22.35
C TRP A 103 15.60 -4.05 -21.51
N PRO A 104 15.53 -4.16 -20.17
CA PRO A 104 14.93 -3.14 -19.31
C PRO A 104 15.89 -2.00 -18.91
N VAL A 105 17.12 -2.02 -19.40
CA VAL A 105 18.12 -0.98 -19.12
C VAL A 105 18.44 -0.19 -20.38
N CYS A 106 17.78 0.96 -20.55
CA CYS A 106 18.06 1.91 -21.63
C CYS A 106 19.16 2.88 -21.20
N LEU A 107 20.42 2.52 -21.46
CA LEU A 107 21.56 3.39 -21.18
C LEU A 107 22.37 3.67 -22.43
N ASP A 108 22.47 4.95 -22.77
CA ASP A 108 23.39 5.41 -23.79
C ASP A 108 24.83 5.30 -23.29
N GLU A 109 25.80 5.40 -24.19
CA GLU A 109 27.21 5.21 -23.85
C GLU A 109 27.68 6.21 -22.79
N VAL A 110 27.19 7.45 -22.83
CA VAL A 110 27.57 8.51 -21.88
C VAL A 110 26.96 8.25 -20.51
N GLN A 111 25.68 7.89 -20.46
CA GLN A 111 24.98 7.53 -19.22
C GLN A 111 25.62 6.28 -18.61
N SER A 112 25.96 5.29 -19.42
CA SER A 112 26.69 4.10 -18.98
C SER A 112 28.04 4.47 -18.36
N TYR A 113 28.78 5.39 -18.99
CA TYR A 113 30.05 5.88 -18.47
C TYR A 113 29.89 6.55 -17.11
N ILE A 114 28.89 7.42 -16.96
CA ILE A 114 28.61 8.11 -15.69
C ILE A 114 28.34 7.11 -14.57
N LEU A 115 27.56 6.06 -14.84
CA LEU A 115 27.25 5.04 -13.84
C LEU A 115 28.49 4.21 -13.49
N VAL A 116 29.26 3.77 -14.50
CA VAL A 116 30.53 3.07 -14.28
C VAL A 116 31.45 3.92 -13.42
N ASP A 117 31.70 5.17 -13.79
CA ASP A 117 32.56 6.11 -13.08
C ASP A 117 32.19 6.24 -11.60
N ARG A 118 30.90 6.47 -11.31
CA ARG A 118 30.38 6.55 -9.94
C ARG A 118 30.52 5.25 -9.16
N THR A 119 30.26 4.10 -9.78
CA THR A 119 30.35 2.80 -9.12
C THR A 119 31.80 2.41 -8.82
N THR A 120 32.74 2.79 -9.69
CA THR A 120 34.17 2.55 -9.49
C THR A 120 34.78 3.47 -8.43
N ASP A 121 34.33 4.73 -8.33
CA ASP A 121 34.87 5.69 -7.37
C ASP A 121 34.42 5.43 -5.92
N GLN A 122 33.28 4.73 -5.73
CA GLN A 122 32.75 4.37 -4.41
C GLN A 122 33.43 3.15 -3.75
N LYS A 123 34.30 2.41 -4.46
CA LYS A 123 35.04 1.25 -3.94
C LYS A 123 36.56 1.42 -4.15
N SER A 124 37.33 1.58 -3.07
CA SER A 124 38.79 1.41 -3.11
C SER A 124 39.17 -0.07 -3.19
N ILE A 125 38.95 -0.76 -4.32
CA ILE A 125 39.17 -2.23 -4.36
C ILE A 125 39.88 -2.70 -5.63
N VAL A 126 40.96 -3.45 -5.38
CA VAL A 126 42.00 -3.95 -6.27
C VAL A 126 41.59 -5.26 -6.96
N ALA A 127 42.00 -5.41 -8.23
CA ALA A 127 42.21 -6.64 -9.02
C ALA A 127 41.01 -7.45 -9.59
N ASP A 128 41.09 -7.67 -10.90
CA ASP A 128 40.74 -8.81 -11.80
C ASP A 128 39.39 -9.57 -11.65
N GLY A 129 38.72 -9.58 -10.50
CA GLY A 129 37.39 -10.19 -10.29
C GLY A 129 36.20 -9.25 -10.54
N VAL A 130 36.44 -7.93 -10.53
CA VAL A 130 35.40 -6.87 -10.51
C VAL A 130 34.54 -6.82 -11.77
N PHE A 131 35.07 -7.22 -12.95
CA PHE A 131 34.30 -7.17 -14.20
C PHE A 131 33.13 -8.16 -14.25
N ARG A 132 33.11 -9.18 -13.38
CA ARG A 132 31.98 -10.12 -13.29
C ARG A 132 30.78 -9.52 -12.54
N GLU A 133 31.04 -8.70 -11.51
CA GLU A 133 30.00 -8.06 -10.68
C GLU A 133 29.60 -6.66 -11.14
N LEU A 134 30.42 -6.02 -11.99
CA LEU A 134 30.16 -4.66 -12.49
C LEU A 134 28.77 -4.49 -13.14
N PRO A 135 28.25 -5.45 -13.94
CA PRO A 135 26.89 -5.34 -14.47
C PRO A 135 25.80 -5.26 -13.39
N HIS A 136 25.90 -6.04 -12.31
CA HIS A 136 24.96 -5.99 -11.19
C HIS A 136 24.99 -4.63 -10.50
N LEU A 137 26.19 -4.12 -10.20
CA LEU A 137 26.35 -2.83 -9.52
C LEU A 137 25.83 -1.67 -10.36
N VAL A 138 26.11 -1.69 -11.68
CA VAL A 138 25.64 -0.64 -12.58
C VAL A 138 24.14 -0.73 -12.80
N MET A 139 23.56 -1.94 -12.85
CA MET A 139 22.12 -2.11 -12.93
C MET A 139 21.39 -1.66 -11.66
N LEU A 140 21.91 -2.00 -10.49
CA LEU A 140 21.39 -1.48 -9.21
C LEU A 140 21.46 0.05 -9.20
N GLN A 141 22.61 0.64 -9.55
CA GLN A 141 22.76 2.09 -9.59
C GLN A 141 21.81 2.76 -10.62
N TYR A 142 21.56 2.10 -11.75
CA TYR A 142 20.59 2.57 -12.75
C TYR A 142 19.18 2.68 -12.17
N TYR A 143 18.68 1.62 -11.52
CA TYR A 143 17.35 1.64 -10.90
C TYR A 143 17.29 2.60 -9.72
N LEU A 144 18.32 2.65 -8.88
CA LEU A 144 18.40 3.62 -7.80
C LEU A 144 18.31 5.07 -8.31
N GLU A 145 18.97 5.42 -9.42
CA GLU A 145 18.87 6.78 -9.98
C GLU A 145 17.48 7.09 -10.56
N ARG A 146 16.83 6.10 -11.19
CA ARG A 146 15.45 6.23 -11.72
C ARG A 146 14.44 6.40 -10.59
N GLN A 147 14.44 5.48 -9.63
CA GLN A 147 13.55 5.53 -8.47
C GLN A 147 13.78 6.78 -7.63
N CYS A 148 15.02 7.24 -7.49
CA CYS A 148 15.35 8.47 -6.78
C CYS A 148 14.64 9.69 -7.39
N LEU A 149 14.58 9.77 -8.73
CA LEU A 149 13.85 10.82 -9.43
C LEU A 149 12.35 10.79 -9.13
N ILE A 150 11.75 9.60 -9.10
CA ILE A 150 10.33 9.42 -8.78
C ILE A 150 10.07 9.72 -7.30
N LYS A 151 10.95 9.29 -6.38
CA LYS A 151 10.91 9.64 -4.94
C LYS A 151 11.00 11.15 -4.73
N CYS A 152 11.87 11.85 -5.45
CA CYS A 152 11.92 13.32 -5.42
C CYS A 152 10.64 13.95 -5.96
N THR A 153 10.05 13.39 -7.01
CA THR A 153 8.76 13.83 -7.56
C THR A 153 7.64 13.65 -6.55
N ARG A 154 7.53 12.47 -5.92
CA ARG A 154 6.61 12.17 -4.83
C ARG A 154 6.74 13.18 -3.70
N GLN A 155 7.97 13.45 -3.26
CA GLN A 155 8.22 14.42 -2.19
C GLN A 155 7.78 15.84 -2.56
N LEU A 156 8.00 16.25 -3.81
CA LEU A 156 7.56 17.55 -4.32
C LEU A 156 6.04 17.67 -4.33
N ILE A 157 5.33 16.65 -4.83
CA ILE A 157 3.86 16.62 -4.82
C ILE A 157 3.32 16.61 -3.38
N MET A 158 3.89 15.78 -2.49
CA MET A 158 3.52 15.75 -1.07
C MET A 158 3.71 17.10 -0.37
N GLN A 159 4.85 17.77 -0.62
CA GLN A 159 5.11 19.09 -0.05
C GLN A 159 4.10 20.12 -0.56
N ALA A 160 3.77 20.09 -1.85
CA ALA A 160 2.76 20.96 -2.42
C ALA A 160 1.38 20.74 -1.77
N LEU A 161 0.98 19.49 -1.48
CA LEU A 161 -0.27 19.18 -0.75
C LEU A 161 -0.24 19.76 0.67
N TYR A 162 0.84 19.52 1.40
CA TYR A 162 0.97 19.97 2.79
C TYR A 162 1.00 21.51 2.90
N VAL A 163 1.70 22.18 1.98
CA VAL A 163 1.82 23.64 1.91
C VAL A 163 0.49 24.29 1.53
N ALA A 164 -0.23 23.73 0.55
CA ALA A 164 -1.56 24.19 0.16
C ALA A 164 -2.56 24.15 1.33
N ALA A 165 -2.41 23.21 2.25
CA ALA A 165 -3.25 23.09 3.44
C ALA A 165 -2.91 24.09 4.57
N ARG A 166 -1.71 24.71 4.59
CA ARG A 166 -1.21 25.42 5.81
C ARG A 166 -0.50 26.77 5.60
N SER A 167 -0.12 27.17 4.39
CA SER A 167 0.71 28.39 4.21
C SER A 167 0.51 29.15 2.89
N GLN A 168 1.04 30.38 2.81
CA GLN A 168 1.00 31.27 1.64
C GLN A 168 2.20 31.10 0.67
N ASP A 169 3.11 30.15 0.92
CA ASP A 169 4.27 29.95 0.05
C ASP A 169 3.87 29.16 -1.20
N ALA A 170 3.32 29.88 -2.18
CA ALA A 170 2.75 29.31 -3.41
C ALA A 170 3.80 28.76 -4.38
N SER A 171 5.10 29.03 -4.18
CA SER A 171 6.15 28.67 -5.14
C SER A 171 6.13 27.17 -5.48
N ILE A 172 6.33 26.31 -4.48
CA ILE A 172 6.35 24.85 -4.66
C ILE A 172 5.03 24.32 -5.24
N VAL A 173 3.89 24.92 -4.86
CA VAL A 173 2.56 24.56 -5.37
C VAL A 173 2.45 24.89 -6.86
N ASP A 174 2.91 26.07 -7.28
CA ASP A 174 2.93 26.52 -8.66
C ASP A 174 3.83 25.62 -9.52
N GLU A 175 4.99 25.20 -9.01
CA GLU A 175 5.87 24.25 -9.72
C GLU A 175 5.27 22.85 -9.85
N ALA A 176 4.62 22.33 -8.80
CA ALA A 176 3.92 21.05 -8.85
C ALA A 176 2.76 21.09 -9.85
N GLN A 177 1.93 22.13 -9.79
CA GLN A 177 0.84 22.34 -10.74
C GLN A 177 1.36 22.47 -12.17
N LYS A 178 2.49 23.17 -12.36
CA LYS A 178 3.12 23.29 -13.67
C LYS A 178 3.53 21.93 -14.23
N LEU A 179 4.23 21.10 -13.44
CA LEU A 179 4.61 19.73 -13.84
C LEU A 179 3.40 18.91 -14.27
N ILE A 180 2.31 18.98 -13.49
CA ILE A 180 1.06 18.28 -13.79
C ILE A 180 0.43 18.83 -15.08
N SER A 181 0.38 20.15 -15.25
CA SER A 181 -0.16 20.80 -16.44
C SER A 181 0.62 20.47 -17.71
N ASP A 182 1.94 20.29 -17.57
CA ASP A 182 2.85 19.88 -18.65
C ASP A 182 2.74 18.36 -18.96
N GLY A 183 1.95 17.61 -18.19
CA GLY A 183 1.56 16.23 -18.48
C GLY A 183 2.35 15.16 -17.72
N LEU A 184 2.86 15.47 -16.53
CA LEU A 184 3.56 14.51 -15.65
C LEU A 184 2.75 13.22 -15.42
N ASP A 185 1.45 13.34 -15.17
CA ASP A 185 0.51 12.22 -14.96
C ASP A 185 0.49 11.26 -16.16
N ARG A 186 0.39 11.81 -17.37
CA ARG A 186 0.40 11.04 -18.63
C ARG A 186 1.75 10.39 -18.90
N LYS A 187 2.85 11.06 -18.55
CA LYS A 187 4.20 10.52 -18.67
C LYS A 187 4.42 9.34 -17.72
N LEU A 188 4.08 9.51 -16.45
CA LEU A 188 4.14 8.46 -15.44
C LEU A 188 3.28 7.26 -15.82
N PHE A 189 2.05 7.49 -16.27
CA PHE A 189 1.19 6.42 -16.77
C PHE A 189 1.80 5.68 -17.96
N SER A 190 2.38 6.38 -18.93
CA SER A 190 3.05 5.77 -20.08
C SER A 190 4.22 4.89 -19.66
N VAL A 191 5.01 5.33 -18.67
CA VAL A 191 6.13 4.54 -18.12
C VAL A 191 5.60 3.28 -17.45
N LEU A 192 4.57 3.40 -16.60
CA LEU A 192 3.94 2.25 -15.96
C LEU A 192 3.43 1.24 -17.00
N GLN A 193 2.74 1.72 -18.03
CA GLN A 193 2.23 0.85 -19.10
C GLN A 193 3.37 0.15 -19.86
N GLU A 194 4.48 0.86 -20.13
CA GLU A 194 5.66 0.29 -20.78
C GLU A 194 6.31 -0.78 -19.90
N ASN A 195 6.53 -0.50 -18.61
CA ASN A 195 7.08 -1.45 -17.64
C ASN A 195 6.22 -2.72 -17.56
N LEU A 196 4.91 -2.58 -17.42
CA LEU A 196 3.98 -3.72 -17.33
C LEU A 196 3.92 -4.56 -18.61
N SER A 197 4.06 -3.91 -19.78
CA SER A 197 4.03 -4.56 -21.10
C SER A 197 5.38 -5.18 -21.51
N SER A 198 6.48 -4.83 -20.83
CA SER A 198 7.84 -5.24 -21.19
C SER A 198 8.13 -6.69 -20.85
N ASN A 199 8.46 -7.51 -21.85
CA ASN A 199 8.80 -8.93 -21.61
C ASN A 199 10.05 -9.07 -20.72
N PHE A 200 10.08 -10.14 -19.93
CA PHE A 200 11.27 -10.49 -19.16
C PHE A 200 12.46 -10.82 -20.07
N PRO A 201 13.69 -10.55 -19.64
CA PRO A 201 14.86 -10.86 -20.44
C PRO A 201 15.09 -12.38 -20.50
N GLU A 202 15.00 -12.99 -21.69
CA GLU A 202 14.99 -14.46 -21.86
C GLU A 202 16.32 -15.18 -21.57
N ASN A 203 17.38 -14.49 -21.17
CA ASN A 203 18.71 -15.08 -20.94
C ASN A 203 19.49 -14.39 -19.79
N MET A 204 18.78 -13.83 -18.82
CA MET A 204 19.39 -13.16 -17.68
C MET A 204 19.77 -14.19 -16.59
N ASP A 205 20.91 -13.96 -15.93
CA ASP A 205 21.28 -14.74 -14.74
C ASP A 205 20.22 -14.57 -13.65
N VAL A 206 19.99 -15.61 -12.84
CA VAL A 206 18.91 -15.63 -11.83
C VAL A 206 19.05 -14.46 -10.85
N GLU A 207 20.28 -14.15 -10.40
CA GLU A 207 20.50 -13.05 -9.45
C GLU A 207 20.21 -11.69 -10.09
N LEU A 208 20.55 -11.51 -11.37
CA LEU A 208 20.28 -10.28 -12.10
C LEU A 208 18.78 -10.14 -12.41
N TYR A 209 18.09 -11.27 -12.66
CA TYR A 209 16.65 -11.30 -12.87
C TYR A 209 15.88 -10.93 -11.60
N THR A 210 16.24 -11.50 -10.45
CA THR A 210 15.60 -11.16 -9.17
C THR A 210 15.79 -9.68 -8.85
N LEU A 211 17.02 -9.16 -9.00
CA LEU A 211 17.29 -7.73 -8.85
C LEU A 211 16.42 -6.89 -9.80
N TRP A 212 16.36 -7.25 -11.08
CA TRP A 212 15.51 -6.55 -12.04
C TRP A 212 14.04 -6.49 -11.60
N ALA A 213 13.50 -7.64 -11.21
CA ALA A 213 12.12 -7.77 -10.80
C ALA A 213 11.81 -6.89 -9.58
N GLU A 214 12.60 -6.99 -8.52
CA GLU A 214 12.43 -6.20 -7.28
C GLU A 214 12.49 -4.69 -7.55
N GLU A 215 13.46 -4.26 -8.38
CA GLU A 215 13.67 -2.86 -8.67
C GLU A 215 12.57 -2.26 -9.58
N ILE A 216 12.02 -3.03 -10.52
CA ILE A 216 10.86 -2.62 -11.34
C ILE A 216 9.58 -2.57 -10.50
N VAL A 217 9.32 -3.57 -9.64
CA VAL A 217 8.19 -3.54 -8.70
C VAL A 217 8.23 -2.27 -7.86
N THR A 218 9.42 -1.96 -7.33
CA THR A 218 9.63 -0.74 -6.52
C THR A 218 9.38 0.53 -7.33
N GLU A 219 9.82 0.58 -8.60
CA GLU A 219 9.57 1.71 -9.49
C GLU A 219 8.08 1.89 -9.81
N ASP A 220 7.39 0.81 -10.17
CA ASP A 220 5.96 0.83 -10.51
C ASP A 220 5.11 1.26 -9.31
N ASN A 221 5.43 0.77 -8.11
CA ASN A 221 4.79 1.22 -6.86
C ASN A 221 5.01 2.72 -6.62
N LEU A 222 6.23 3.24 -6.83
CA LEU A 222 6.50 4.67 -6.70
C LEU A 222 5.73 5.51 -7.73
N ILE A 223 5.52 4.99 -8.94
CA ILE A 223 4.71 5.65 -9.97
C ILE A 223 3.24 5.72 -9.53
N LEU A 224 2.70 4.60 -9.05
CA LEU A 224 1.32 4.51 -8.55
C LEU A 224 1.10 5.46 -7.36
N ASP A 225 2.05 5.53 -6.43
CA ASP A 225 2.06 6.49 -5.32
C ASP A 225 1.92 7.94 -5.82
N VAL A 226 2.77 8.34 -6.78
CA VAL A 226 2.75 9.71 -7.31
C VAL A 226 1.43 10.00 -8.04
N LEU A 227 0.93 9.06 -8.84
CA LEU A 227 -0.35 9.19 -9.53
C LEU A 227 -1.51 9.33 -8.54
N PHE A 228 -1.52 8.53 -7.46
CA PHE A 228 -2.51 8.64 -6.39
C PHE A 228 -2.50 10.04 -5.77
N LEU A 229 -1.33 10.56 -5.42
CA LEU A 229 -1.19 11.89 -4.83
C LEU A 229 -1.64 13.02 -5.78
N ILE A 230 -1.37 12.88 -7.08
CA ILE A 230 -1.86 13.83 -8.09
C ILE A 230 -3.38 13.82 -8.17
N PHE A 231 -4.00 12.62 -8.18
CA PHE A 231 -5.47 12.50 -8.30
C PHE A 231 -6.23 12.84 -7.04
N TYR A 232 -5.59 12.73 -5.88
CA TYR A 232 -6.22 13.02 -4.59
C TYR A 232 -6.69 14.48 -4.49
N GLU A 233 -5.88 15.44 -4.94
CA GLU A 233 -6.16 16.88 -4.72
C GLU A 233 -5.83 17.80 -5.92
N PHE A 234 -4.83 17.48 -6.75
CA PHE A 234 -4.37 18.42 -7.78
C PHE A 234 -5.13 18.34 -9.09
N CYS A 235 -5.49 17.14 -9.53
CA CYS A 235 -6.09 16.94 -10.85
C CYS A 235 -7.13 15.82 -10.79
N PRO A 236 -8.43 16.11 -10.96
CA PRO A 236 -9.40 15.04 -11.09
C PRO A 236 -9.06 14.19 -12.33
N CYS A 237 -8.99 12.88 -12.13
CA CYS A 237 -8.64 11.94 -13.19
C CYS A 237 -9.54 12.16 -14.42
N THR A 238 -8.91 12.46 -15.56
CA THR A 238 -9.65 12.68 -16.82
C THR A 238 -10.29 11.37 -17.28
N GLY A 239 -11.42 11.43 -18.00
CA GLY A 239 -12.08 10.23 -18.50
C GLY A 239 -11.20 9.38 -19.42
N GLU A 240 -10.26 10.00 -20.14
CA GLU A 240 -9.25 9.31 -20.95
C GLU A 240 -8.27 8.52 -20.08
N LEU A 241 -7.69 9.15 -19.06
CA LEU A 241 -6.74 8.50 -18.19
C LEU A 241 -7.40 7.42 -17.32
N TRP A 242 -8.63 7.64 -16.86
CA TRP A 242 -9.44 6.63 -16.17
C TRP A 242 -9.65 5.39 -17.06
N LYS A 243 -10.03 5.59 -18.33
CA LYS A 243 -10.19 4.48 -19.27
C LYS A 243 -8.88 3.71 -19.45
N ASN A 244 -7.75 4.41 -19.53
CA ASN A 244 -6.45 3.76 -19.66
C ASN A 244 -6.07 2.98 -18.38
N LEU A 245 -6.34 3.50 -17.18
CA LEU A 245 -6.19 2.77 -15.91
C LEU A 245 -7.07 1.51 -15.88
N CYS A 246 -8.32 1.59 -16.34
CA CYS A 246 -9.18 0.42 -16.48
C CYS A 246 -8.60 -0.61 -17.45
N SER A 247 -7.98 -0.19 -18.55
CA SER A 247 -7.30 -1.10 -19.48
C SER A 247 -6.07 -1.76 -18.85
N LEU A 248 -5.32 -1.06 -17.99
CA LEU A 248 -4.25 -1.70 -17.21
C LEU A 248 -4.84 -2.79 -16.30
N TYR A 249 -5.93 -2.49 -15.61
CA TYR A 249 -6.60 -3.47 -14.75
C TYR A 249 -7.12 -4.69 -15.53
N GLU A 250 -7.72 -4.48 -16.70
CA GLU A 250 -8.12 -5.55 -17.62
C GLU A 250 -6.93 -6.43 -18.04
N GLY A 251 -5.78 -5.82 -18.32
CA GLY A 251 -4.58 -6.56 -18.67
C GLY A 251 -4.01 -7.38 -17.51
N PHE A 252 -4.13 -6.91 -16.26
CA PHE A 252 -3.78 -7.72 -15.08
C PHE A 252 -4.70 -8.93 -14.94
N ILE A 253 -6.02 -8.75 -15.06
CA ILE A 253 -6.99 -9.85 -14.94
C ILE A 253 -6.82 -10.89 -16.05
N SER A 254 -6.49 -10.43 -17.26
CA SER A 254 -6.30 -11.31 -18.43
C SER A 254 -4.89 -11.91 -18.52
N SER A 255 -4.02 -11.68 -17.53
CA SER A 255 -2.62 -12.13 -17.51
C SER A 255 -1.79 -11.66 -18.71
N SER A 256 -2.16 -10.52 -19.31
CA SER A 256 -1.44 -9.94 -20.44
C SER A 256 -0.16 -9.20 -20.03
N TYR A 257 -0.02 -8.85 -18.74
CA TYR A 257 1.15 -8.17 -18.20
C TYR A 257 2.09 -9.10 -17.44
N ASN A 258 3.37 -8.72 -17.42
CA ASN A 258 4.47 -9.56 -16.92
C ASN A 258 4.41 -9.79 -15.40
N PHE A 259 3.76 -8.91 -14.64
CA PHE A 259 3.55 -9.10 -13.20
C PHE A 259 2.67 -10.30 -12.87
N GLY A 260 1.67 -10.60 -13.71
CA GLY A 260 0.88 -11.83 -13.58
C GLY A 260 1.71 -13.10 -13.76
N LYS A 261 2.93 -13.00 -14.32
CA LYS A 261 3.90 -14.09 -14.48
C LYS A 261 5.04 -14.04 -13.43
N LEU A 262 5.43 -12.86 -12.95
CA LEU A 262 6.46 -12.67 -11.91
C LEU A 262 5.98 -13.07 -10.50
N ALA A 263 4.71 -12.81 -10.17
CA ALA A 263 4.08 -13.29 -8.95
C ALA A 263 4.02 -14.84 -8.86
N VAL A 264 4.43 -15.55 -9.92
CA VAL A 264 4.39 -17.01 -10.03
C VAL A 264 5.77 -17.65 -9.77
N SER A 265 6.86 -16.89 -9.59
CA SER A 265 8.22 -17.48 -9.66
C SER A 265 9.23 -17.21 -8.55
N ALA A 266 8.86 -16.73 -7.36
CA ALA A 266 9.82 -16.64 -6.24
C ALA A 266 9.44 -17.48 -5.02
N GLU A 267 8.20 -17.44 -4.53
CA GLU A 267 7.73 -18.38 -3.51
C GLU A 267 6.20 -18.54 -3.62
N ALA A 268 5.74 -19.80 -3.60
CA ALA A 268 4.35 -20.27 -3.45
C ALA A 268 3.50 -20.53 -4.71
N GLU A 269 3.02 -21.77 -4.80
CA GLU A 269 1.75 -22.16 -5.43
C GLU A 269 0.57 -21.43 -4.76
N ILE A 270 0.48 -20.11 -4.92
CA ILE A 270 -0.77 -19.39 -4.68
C ILE A 270 -1.11 -18.76 -6.02
N ASP A 271 -2.15 -19.29 -6.64
CA ASP A 271 -2.84 -18.66 -7.76
C ASP A 271 -3.34 -17.29 -7.27
N HIS A 272 -2.51 -16.25 -7.33
CA HIS A 272 -2.85 -14.91 -6.85
C HIS A 272 -3.99 -14.29 -7.68
N ILE A 273 -4.23 -14.76 -8.90
CA ILE A 273 -5.37 -14.34 -9.74
C ILE A 273 -6.63 -15.07 -9.27
N GLY A 274 -6.54 -16.35 -8.93
CA GLY A 274 -7.55 -17.10 -8.20
C GLY A 274 -7.81 -16.51 -6.82
N TYR A 275 -6.80 -16.05 -6.11
CA TYR A 275 -6.89 -15.41 -4.80
C TYR A 275 -7.52 -14.03 -4.91
N VAL A 276 -7.16 -13.19 -5.88
CA VAL A 276 -7.82 -11.88 -6.11
C VAL A 276 -9.26 -12.10 -6.57
N ARG A 277 -9.52 -13.05 -7.49
CA ARG A 277 -10.89 -13.36 -7.93
C ARG A 277 -11.73 -13.95 -6.80
N GLN A 278 -11.18 -14.86 -6.00
CA GLN A 278 -11.84 -15.47 -4.83
C GLN A 278 -11.90 -14.51 -3.65
N ALA A 279 -11.00 -13.54 -3.50
CA ALA A 279 -11.09 -12.45 -2.55
C ALA A 279 -12.20 -11.48 -2.95
N PHE A 280 -12.37 -11.17 -4.23
CA PHE A 280 -13.52 -10.38 -4.68
C PHE A 280 -14.84 -11.16 -4.62
N GLU A 281 -14.84 -12.46 -4.92
CA GLU A 281 -16.02 -13.34 -4.90
C GLU A 281 -16.40 -13.85 -3.48
N ALA A 282 -15.45 -13.92 -2.53
CA ALA A 282 -15.64 -14.50 -1.19
C ALA A 282 -15.16 -13.62 -0.01
N GLY A 283 -14.53 -12.46 -0.24
CA GLY A 283 -13.83 -11.70 0.80
C GLY A 283 -13.54 -10.22 0.50
N SER A 284 -14.41 -9.52 -0.23
CA SER A 284 -14.14 -8.12 -0.63
C SER A 284 -13.90 -7.21 0.58
N LEU A 285 -14.57 -7.51 1.70
CA LEU A 285 -14.39 -6.82 2.97
C LEU A 285 -13.09 -7.21 3.68
N SER A 286 -12.69 -8.48 3.69
CA SER A 286 -11.45 -8.90 4.36
C SER A 286 -10.22 -8.32 3.67
N SER A 287 -10.18 -8.30 2.34
CA SER A 287 -9.08 -7.67 1.60
C SER A 287 -9.10 -6.16 1.75
N PHE A 288 -10.27 -5.53 1.79
CA PHE A 288 -10.38 -4.09 2.07
C PHE A 288 -9.85 -3.76 3.48
N LEU A 289 -10.18 -4.56 4.49
CA LEU A 289 -9.69 -4.39 5.85
C LEU A 289 -8.20 -4.66 5.97
N GLU A 290 -7.67 -5.64 5.23
CA GLU A 290 -6.24 -5.91 5.16
C GLU A 290 -5.46 -4.77 4.50
N ILE A 291 -5.99 -4.16 3.43
CA ILE A 291 -5.40 -2.96 2.81
C ILE A 291 -5.44 -1.78 3.78
N ILE A 292 -6.56 -1.56 4.46
CA ILE A 292 -6.66 -0.51 5.49
C ILE A 292 -5.63 -0.74 6.61
N GLU A 293 -5.49 -1.98 7.06
CA GLU A 293 -4.59 -2.34 8.14
C GLU A 293 -3.11 -2.23 7.74
N ASN A 294 -2.71 -2.74 6.57
CA ASN A 294 -1.31 -2.79 6.13
C ASN A 294 -0.83 -1.50 5.46
N ASP A 295 -1.64 -0.86 4.60
CA ASP A 295 -1.19 0.26 3.76
C ASP A 295 -1.60 1.64 4.28
N ILE A 296 -2.71 1.75 5.05
CA ILE A 296 -3.29 3.05 5.44
C ILE A 296 -3.12 3.36 6.93
N LEU A 297 -3.21 2.37 7.83
CA LEU A 297 -3.28 2.63 9.29
C LEU A 297 -2.12 2.08 10.13
N ARG A 298 -1.36 1.05 9.71
CA ARG A 298 -0.18 0.59 10.47
C ARG A 298 1.05 1.50 10.32
N ASP A 299 1.21 2.14 9.17
CA ASP A 299 2.38 3.01 8.89
C ASP A 299 2.08 4.51 9.09
N PHE A 300 0.85 4.87 9.44
CA PHE A 300 0.44 6.27 9.66
C PHE A 300 0.38 6.67 11.14
N ASP A 301 0.72 7.95 11.36
CA ASP A 301 0.70 8.68 12.63
C ASP A 301 -0.73 8.76 13.22
N GLU A 302 -0.83 8.83 14.55
CA GLU A 302 -2.05 8.99 15.40
C GLU A 302 -3.08 9.99 14.83
N SER A 303 -2.61 10.93 14.00
CA SER A 303 -3.39 11.91 13.26
C SER A 303 -4.56 11.38 12.42
N LEU A 304 -4.44 10.23 11.75
CA LEU A 304 -5.54 9.69 10.92
C LEU A 304 -6.63 9.07 11.79
N CYS A 305 -6.25 8.29 12.80
CA CYS A 305 -7.18 7.77 13.78
C CYS A 305 -7.91 8.91 14.50
N THR A 306 -7.21 9.99 14.82
CA THR A 306 -7.80 11.19 15.43
C THR A 306 -8.82 11.84 14.50
N GLN A 307 -8.50 12.04 13.22
CA GLN A 307 -9.45 12.60 12.25
C GLN A 307 -10.69 11.72 12.08
N PHE A 308 -10.51 10.39 12.06
CA PHE A 308 -11.62 9.46 11.97
C PHE A 308 -12.62 9.60 13.12
N TRP A 309 -12.14 9.69 14.35
CA TRP A 309 -12.99 9.80 15.53
C TRP A 309 -13.52 11.22 15.75
N ASP A 310 -12.88 12.24 15.16
CA ASP A 310 -13.34 13.62 15.21
C ASP A 310 -14.59 13.84 14.37
N ARG A 311 -15.69 14.24 15.02
CA ARG A 311 -17.01 14.44 14.38
C ARG A 311 -17.00 15.58 13.36
N GLU A 312 -16.02 16.48 13.41
CA GLU A 312 -15.89 17.61 12.50
C GLU A 312 -15.12 17.26 11.21
N SER A 313 -14.50 16.07 11.13
CA SER A 313 -13.85 15.59 9.91
C SER A 313 -14.89 15.25 8.81
N PHE A 314 -14.68 15.80 7.61
CA PHE A 314 -15.52 15.55 6.43
C PHE A 314 -15.16 14.25 5.69
N VAL A 315 -13.96 13.74 5.95
CA VAL A 315 -13.44 12.49 5.41
C VAL A 315 -13.94 11.37 6.34
N ASP A 316 -14.21 10.18 5.83
CA ASP A 316 -14.56 8.96 6.60
C ASP A 316 -16.04 8.59 6.74
N GLY A 317 -16.97 9.28 6.08
CA GLY A 317 -18.39 8.87 6.04
C GLY A 317 -18.59 7.38 5.69
N PRO A 318 -18.00 6.87 4.59
CA PRO A 318 -18.09 5.45 4.23
C PRO A 318 -17.47 4.49 5.26
N ILE A 319 -16.33 4.86 5.86
CA ILE A 319 -15.64 4.00 6.86
C ILE A 319 -16.44 3.98 8.17
N ARG A 320 -17.02 5.10 8.60
CA ARG A 320 -17.94 5.15 9.74
C ARG A 320 -19.20 4.33 9.49
N CYS A 321 -19.78 4.41 8.28
CA CYS A 321 -20.89 3.54 7.89
C CYS A 321 -20.50 2.05 7.97
N LEU A 322 -19.31 1.69 7.50
CA LEU A 322 -18.80 0.32 7.63
C LEU A 322 -18.65 -0.10 9.10
N LEU A 323 -18.05 0.75 9.94
CA LEU A 323 -17.91 0.51 11.37
C LEU A 323 -19.28 0.29 12.05
N CYS A 324 -20.27 1.15 11.76
CA CYS A 324 -21.63 1.00 12.27
C CYS A 324 -22.32 -0.26 11.75
N ASN A 325 -22.09 -0.66 10.50
CA ASN A 325 -22.64 -1.91 9.95
C ASN A 325 -22.01 -3.15 10.62
N LEU A 326 -20.71 -3.11 10.92
CA LEU A 326 -20.01 -4.18 11.61
C LEU A 326 -20.44 -4.30 13.07
N GLU A 327 -20.58 -3.18 13.78
CA GLU A 327 -21.18 -3.15 15.13
C GLU A 327 -22.64 -3.61 15.11
N GLY A 328 -23.38 -3.23 14.07
CA GLY A 328 -24.73 -3.68 13.76
C GLY A 328 -24.87 -5.20 13.75
N GLU A 329 -23.86 -5.89 13.22
CA GLU A 329 -23.80 -7.35 13.12
C GLU A 329 -23.00 -8.01 14.26
N PHE A 330 -22.47 -7.29 15.24
CA PHE A 330 -21.75 -7.89 16.37
C PHE A 330 -22.69 -8.72 17.27
N PRO A 331 -22.33 -9.93 17.75
CA PRO A 331 -21.05 -10.65 17.61
C PRO A 331 -20.91 -11.59 16.40
N PHE A 332 -21.79 -11.52 15.39
CA PHE A 332 -21.74 -12.39 14.21
C PHE A 332 -20.50 -12.15 13.33
N ARG A 333 -20.13 -10.89 13.04
CA ARG A 333 -18.91 -10.50 12.31
C ARG A 333 -17.84 -9.90 13.22
N THR A 334 -17.42 -10.70 14.20
CA THR A 334 -16.48 -10.22 15.24
C THR A 334 -15.07 -10.00 14.69
N ALA A 335 -14.57 -10.88 13.82
CA ALA A 335 -13.22 -10.76 13.27
C ALA A 335 -13.02 -9.43 12.52
N GLU A 336 -13.94 -9.10 11.62
CA GLU A 336 -13.90 -7.91 10.79
C GLU A 336 -14.06 -6.63 11.63
N LEU A 337 -14.92 -6.66 12.65
CA LEU A 337 -15.06 -5.54 13.58
C LEU A 337 -13.78 -5.31 14.38
N LEU A 338 -13.17 -6.38 14.91
CA LEU A 338 -11.94 -6.27 15.70
C LEU A 338 -10.76 -5.82 14.85
N GLN A 339 -10.67 -6.27 13.61
CA GLN A 339 -9.65 -5.83 12.67
C GLN A 339 -9.74 -4.33 12.42
N LEU A 340 -10.93 -3.83 12.07
CA LEU A 340 -11.14 -2.39 11.83
C LEU A 340 -10.88 -1.56 13.09
N LEU A 341 -11.39 -1.99 14.24
CA LEU A 341 -11.17 -1.28 15.50
C LEU A 341 -9.70 -1.27 15.91
N SER A 342 -8.95 -2.35 15.64
CA SER A 342 -7.52 -2.40 15.92
C SER A 342 -6.75 -1.37 15.11
N ALA A 343 -7.11 -1.22 13.83
CA ALA A 343 -6.52 -0.25 12.93
C ALA A 343 -6.86 1.20 13.35
N LEU A 344 -8.05 1.44 13.91
CA LEU A 344 -8.52 2.75 14.40
C LEU A 344 -8.10 3.10 15.84
N CYS A 345 -7.18 2.33 16.43
CA CYS A 345 -6.80 2.42 17.84
C CYS A 345 -5.39 3.02 18.06
N GLU A 346 -4.71 3.52 17.03
CA GLU A 346 -3.38 4.14 17.19
C GLU A 346 -3.49 5.49 17.91
N GLY A 347 -2.95 5.59 19.13
CA GLY A 347 -2.94 6.81 19.96
C GLY A 347 -3.84 6.75 21.19
N GLU A 348 -3.60 7.65 22.16
CA GLU A 348 -4.28 7.64 23.47
C GLU A 348 -5.78 7.93 23.31
N TRP A 349 -6.12 9.02 22.61
CA TRP A 349 -7.51 9.44 22.43
C TRP A 349 -8.29 8.51 21.49
N PRO A 350 -7.74 8.05 20.35
CA PRO A 350 -8.38 7.01 19.53
C PRO A 350 -8.63 5.70 20.29
N ALA A 351 -7.70 5.25 21.13
CA ALA A 351 -7.91 4.07 21.97
C ALA A 351 -9.06 4.27 22.97
N GLU A 352 -9.18 5.45 23.58
CA GLU A 352 -10.33 5.80 24.42
C GLU A 352 -11.64 5.78 23.61
N CYS A 353 -11.63 6.29 22.37
CA CYS A 353 -12.79 6.28 21.49
C CYS A 353 -13.22 4.85 21.12
N VAL A 354 -12.28 3.97 20.78
CA VAL A 354 -12.54 2.55 20.51
C VAL A 354 -13.13 1.84 21.73
N PHE A 355 -12.56 2.06 22.92
CA PHE A 355 -13.09 1.50 24.16
C PHE A 355 -14.54 1.97 24.40
N ASN A 356 -14.76 3.29 24.32
CA ASN A 356 -16.08 3.90 24.52
C ASN A 356 -17.10 3.41 23.48
N PHE A 357 -16.67 3.19 22.23
CA PHE A 357 -17.50 2.64 21.17
C PHE A 357 -17.95 1.21 21.49
N LEU A 358 -17.01 0.35 21.92
CA LEU A 358 -17.34 -1.02 22.32
C LEU A 358 -18.18 -1.07 23.59
N ASP A 359 -17.87 -0.27 24.60
CA ASP A 359 -18.60 -0.28 25.87
C ASP A 359 -20.04 0.20 25.71
N LYS A 360 -20.27 1.17 24.80
CA LYS A 360 -21.59 1.71 24.48
C LYS A 360 -22.29 0.97 23.32
N SER A 361 -21.69 -0.08 22.76
CA SER A 361 -22.37 -0.90 21.74
C SER A 361 -23.66 -1.47 22.33
N THR A 362 -24.76 -1.38 21.58
CA THR A 362 -26.11 -1.67 22.10
C THR A 362 -26.84 -2.67 21.23
N GLY A 363 -26.95 -3.90 21.72
CA GLY A 363 -27.69 -4.96 21.05
C GLY A 363 -26.77 -6.02 20.47
N LEU A 364 -27.29 -7.25 20.44
CA LEU A 364 -26.54 -8.42 19.98
C LEU A 364 -27.19 -8.97 18.73
N SER A 365 -26.38 -9.32 17.75
CA SER A 365 -26.85 -9.92 16.51
C SER A 365 -26.55 -11.41 16.47
N SER A 366 -27.58 -12.20 16.16
CA SER A 366 -27.42 -13.65 16.06
C SER A 366 -28.22 -14.24 14.91
N PRO A 367 -27.72 -15.30 14.26
CA PRO A 367 -28.52 -16.08 13.34
C PRO A 367 -29.61 -16.82 14.12
N VAL A 368 -30.86 -16.75 13.65
CA VAL A 368 -32.00 -17.41 14.26
C VAL A 368 -32.89 -18.00 13.18
N ASN A 369 -33.49 -19.16 13.46
CA ASN A 369 -34.52 -19.69 12.59
C ASN A 369 -35.81 -18.87 12.77
N ILE A 370 -36.36 -18.32 11.70
CA ILE A 370 -37.57 -17.48 11.77
C ILE A 370 -38.74 -18.22 12.39
N SER A 371 -38.84 -19.54 12.23
CA SER A 371 -39.91 -20.34 12.85
C SER A 371 -39.87 -20.33 14.38
N SER A 372 -38.73 -19.97 14.98
CA SER A 372 -38.57 -19.81 16.44
C SER A 372 -38.94 -18.39 16.93
N CYS A 373 -39.29 -17.50 16.00
CA CYS A 373 -39.71 -16.14 16.25
C CYS A 373 -41.18 -15.94 15.89
N SER A 374 -41.82 -15.02 16.61
CA SER A 374 -43.12 -14.47 16.23
C SER A 374 -42.91 -13.12 15.56
N VAL A 375 -43.59 -12.89 14.43
CA VAL A 375 -43.57 -11.58 13.75
C VAL A 375 -44.41 -10.61 14.56
N VAL A 376 -43.79 -9.50 14.98
CA VAL A 376 -44.45 -8.47 15.79
C VAL A 376 -45.01 -7.37 14.89
N ASP A 377 -44.22 -6.95 13.90
CA ASP A 377 -44.60 -5.96 12.90
C ASP A 377 -43.82 -6.24 11.61
N ASP A 378 -44.57 -6.54 10.54
CA ASP A 378 -44.02 -6.86 9.21
C ASP A 378 -43.51 -5.60 8.50
N ALA A 379 -44.08 -4.42 8.78
CA ALA A 379 -43.66 -3.17 8.16
C ALA A 379 -42.30 -2.70 8.70
N SER A 380 -42.03 -2.90 9.99
CA SER A 380 -40.75 -2.57 10.65
C SER A 380 -39.77 -3.73 10.68
N GLN A 381 -40.13 -4.89 10.11
CA GLN A 381 -39.32 -6.11 10.11
C GLN A 381 -38.89 -6.53 11.54
N THR A 382 -39.82 -6.37 12.51
CA THR A 382 -39.57 -6.65 13.93
C THR A 382 -40.09 -8.04 14.30
N VAL A 383 -39.24 -8.81 14.97
CA VAL A 383 -39.53 -10.16 15.44
C VAL A 383 -39.39 -10.23 16.96
N MET A 384 -39.99 -11.25 17.56
CA MET A 384 -39.86 -11.54 18.99
C MET A 384 -39.53 -13.01 19.19
N VAL A 385 -38.52 -13.28 20.01
CA VAL A 385 -38.09 -14.65 20.28
C VAL A 385 -39.08 -15.34 21.22
N VAL A 386 -39.55 -16.54 20.83
CA VAL A 386 -40.62 -17.24 21.58
C VAL A 386 -40.04 -18.05 22.74
N GLN A 387 -38.81 -18.53 22.62
CA GLN A 387 -38.09 -19.29 23.64
C GLN A 387 -36.74 -18.64 23.96
N PRO A 388 -36.16 -18.91 25.14
CA PRO A 388 -34.81 -18.43 25.45
C PRO A 388 -33.81 -18.86 24.38
N LEU A 389 -33.09 -17.90 23.80
CA LEU A 389 -32.16 -18.12 22.70
C LEU A 389 -30.73 -18.11 23.21
N HIS A 390 -30.03 -19.22 23.01
CA HIS A 390 -28.60 -19.32 23.27
C HIS A 390 -27.82 -18.72 22.10
N LEU A 391 -26.88 -17.83 22.41
CA LEU A 391 -26.06 -17.20 21.38
C LEU A 391 -24.99 -18.17 20.87
N PRO A 392 -24.91 -18.41 19.55
CA PRO A 392 -23.86 -19.26 18.99
C PRO A 392 -22.46 -18.72 19.34
N GLY A 393 -21.62 -19.56 19.94
CA GLY A 393 -20.25 -19.20 20.29
C GLY A 393 -20.08 -18.34 21.54
N ILE A 394 -21.14 -18.12 22.32
CA ILE A 394 -21.09 -17.45 23.63
C ILE A 394 -21.83 -18.31 24.66
N GLU A 395 -21.11 -19.15 25.39
CA GLU A 395 -21.68 -19.94 26.47
C GLU A 395 -22.13 -19.05 27.64
N GLY A 396 -23.18 -19.45 28.35
CA GLY A 396 -23.68 -18.71 29.52
C GLY A 396 -24.45 -17.41 29.25
N LEU A 397 -24.52 -16.94 28.00
CA LEU A 397 -25.37 -15.80 27.63
C LEU A 397 -26.64 -16.26 26.90
N VAL A 398 -27.79 -15.97 27.50
CA VAL A 398 -29.11 -16.38 26.97
C VAL A 398 -29.98 -15.15 26.80
N ILE A 399 -30.53 -14.98 25.60
CA ILE A 399 -31.52 -13.95 25.31
C ILE A 399 -32.88 -14.46 25.81
N PRO A 400 -33.55 -13.77 26.74
CA PRO A 400 -34.82 -14.22 27.30
C PRO A 400 -35.94 -14.29 26.25
N SER A 401 -36.89 -15.21 26.46
CA SER A 401 -38.15 -15.23 25.70
C SER A 401 -38.89 -13.89 25.82
N GLY A 402 -39.50 -13.43 24.73
CA GLY A 402 -40.19 -12.14 24.67
C GLY A 402 -39.30 -10.96 24.28
N THR A 403 -37.99 -11.17 24.12
CA THR A 403 -37.07 -10.15 23.62
C THR A 403 -37.39 -9.83 22.16
N ARG A 404 -37.50 -8.54 21.85
CA ARG A 404 -37.69 -8.02 20.49
C ARG A 404 -36.36 -7.94 19.75
N GLY A 405 -36.43 -8.07 18.44
CA GLY A 405 -35.28 -7.87 17.57
C GLY A 405 -35.70 -7.35 16.21
N HIS A 406 -34.75 -6.71 15.54
CA HIS A 406 -34.90 -6.17 14.20
C HIS A 406 -34.21 -7.10 13.22
N LEU A 407 -34.93 -7.53 12.18
CA LEU A 407 -34.35 -8.33 11.11
C LEU A 407 -33.36 -7.46 10.31
N LEU A 408 -32.10 -7.90 10.24
CA LEU A 408 -31.07 -7.22 9.45
C LEU A 408 -31.04 -7.74 8.01
N LYS A 409 -30.95 -9.07 7.86
CA LYS A 409 -30.91 -9.74 6.55
C LYS A 409 -31.24 -11.23 6.67
N MET A 410 -31.66 -11.83 5.57
CA MET A 410 -31.74 -13.30 5.42
C MET A 410 -30.36 -13.86 5.10
N ILE A 411 -29.90 -14.86 5.86
CA ILE A 411 -28.66 -15.59 5.61
C ILE A 411 -28.94 -16.82 4.75
N ASP A 412 -30.07 -17.49 5.00
CA ASP A 412 -30.57 -18.65 4.24
C ASP A 412 -32.10 -18.57 4.16
N ARG A 413 -32.77 -19.54 3.54
CA ARG A 413 -34.24 -19.57 3.36
C ARG A 413 -35.01 -19.36 4.66
N ASP A 414 -34.57 -20.00 5.74
CA ASP A 414 -35.24 -19.97 7.05
C ASP A 414 -34.40 -19.32 8.15
N ILE A 415 -33.17 -18.89 7.84
CA ILE A 415 -32.22 -18.33 8.81
C ILE A 415 -32.09 -16.83 8.58
N ALA A 416 -32.48 -16.08 9.59
CA ALA A 416 -32.40 -14.63 9.65
C ALA A 416 -31.26 -14.19 10.56
N LEU A 417 -30.56 -13.12 10.20
CA LEU A 417 -29.74 -12.37 11.14
C LEU A 417 -30.60 -11.31 11.81
N VAL A 418 -30.73 -11.38 13.14
CA VAL A 418 -31.58 -10.48 13.93
C VAL A 418 -30.74 -9.75 14.95
N ARG A 419 -30.90 -8.42 15.04
CA ARG A 419 -30.34 -7.59 16.10
C ARG A 419 -31.32 -7.46 17.25
N TRP A 420 -30.98 -8.01 18.39
CA TRP A 420 -31.85 -8.06 19.57
C TRP A 420 -31.77 -6.79 20.41
N GLU A 421 -32.90 -6.37 20.96
CA GLU A 421 -33.02 -5.32 21.99
C GLU A 421 -32.53 -5.84 23.35
N PHE A 422 -31.32 -6.40 23.37
CA PHE A 422 -30.68 -6.98 24.54
C PHE A 422 -29.26 -6.42 24.61
N SER A 423 -29.07 -5.40 25.45
CA SER A 423 -27.82 -4.64 25.50
C SER A 423 -26.83 -5.29 26.47
N GLN A 424 -25.60 -5.48 26.00
CA GLN A 424 -24.43 -5.87 26.80
C GLN A 424 -23.23 -5.07 26.31
N SER A 425 -22.30 -4.73 27.19
CA SER A 425 -21.05 -4.08 26.80
C SER A 425 -20.29 -4.99 25.84
N GLY A 426 -19.87 -4.45 24.69
CA GLY A 426 -19.07 -5.18 23.71
C GLY A 426 -17.74 -5.65 24.29
N VAL A 427 -17.15 -4.85 25.19
CA VAL A 427 -15.94 -5.22 25.94
C VAL A 427 -16.20 -6.45 26.80
N PHE A 428 -17.33 -6.48 27.52
CA PHE A 428 -17.72 -7.65 28.31
C PHE A 428 -17.88 -8.91 27.45
N LEU A 429 -18.51 -8.80 26.28
CA LEU A 429 -18.66 -9.94 25.38
C LEU A 429 -17.35 -10.45 24.81
N LEU A 430 -16.42 -9.55 24.47
CA LEU A 430 -15.10 -9.93 24.00
C LEU A 430 -14.32 -10.67 25.09
N LEU A 431 -14.38 -10.21 26.33
CA LEU A 431 -13.76 -10.89 27.47
C LEU A 431 -14.40 -12.25 27.76
N LEU A 432 -15.73 -12.34 27.67
CA LEU A 432 -16.47 -13.59 27.84
C LEU A 432 -16.07 -14.59 26.75
N ARG A 433 -16.04 -14.17 25.49
CA ARG A 433 -15.59 -15.00 24.36
C ARG A 433 -14.12 -15.39 24.47
N LEU A 434 -13.25 -14.49 24.92
CA LEU A 434 -11.84 -14.78 25.17
C LEU A 434 -11.69 -15.88 26.23
N SER A 435 -12.43 -15.77 27.34
CA SER A 435 -12.40 -16.77 28.41
C SER A 435 -12.86 -18.15 27.94
N GLN A 436 -13.82 -18.20 27.01
CA GLN A 436 -14.36 -19.44 26.44
C GLN A 436 -13.51 -20.00 25.29
N GLY A 437 -12.92 -19.13 24.47
CA GLY A 437 -12.07 -19.49 23.35
C GLY A 437 -10.82 -20.26 23.78
N LEU A 438 -10.29 -19.97 24.97
CA LEU A 438 -9.21 -20.74 25.60
C LEU A 438 -9.55 -22.24 25.79
N TYR A 439 -10.84 -22.61 25.73
CA TYR A 439 -11.32 -23.99 25.84
C TYR A 439 -11.73 -24.63 24.51
N LEU A 440 -11.89 -23.86 23.41
CA LEU A 440 -12.58 -24.29 22.17
C LEU A 440 -11.74 -24.22 20.88
N GLU A 441 -10.42 -24.11 20.96
CA GLU A 441 -9.47 -24.13 19.82
C GLU A 441 -9.77 -23.13 18.67
N LYS A 442 -10.47 -22.02 18.94
CA LYS A 442 -10.71 -20.92 17.97
C LYS A 442 -9.57 -19.90 17.98
N THR A 443 -8.45 -20.27 17.38
CA THR A 443 -7.18 -19.55 17.51
C THR A 443 -7.17 -18.11 16.94
N SER A 444 -7.83 -17.86 15.79
CA SER A 444 -7.75 -16.55 15.11
C SER A 444 -8.50 -15.41 15.81
N GLU A 445 -9.76 -15.63 16.24
CA GLU A 445 -10.55 -14.63 16.96
C GLU A 445 -9.93 -14.28 18.32
N ILE A 446 -9.29 -15.25 18.98
CA ILE A 446 -8.56 -15.03 20.24
C ILE A 446 -7.38 -14.09 20.02
N PHE A 447 -6.57 -14.31 18.97
CA PHE A 447 -5.46 -13.44 18.64
C PHE A 447 -5.91 -12.01 18.31
N MET A 448 -6.98 -11.85 17.53
CA MET A 448 -7.55 -10.53 17.23
C MET A 448 -8.06 -9.83 18.49
N THR A 449 -8.76 -10.56 19.37
CA THR A 449 -9.28 -10.00 20.63
C THR A 449 -8.14 -9.56 21.55
N LEU A 450 -7.13 -10.42 21.72
CA LEU A 450 -5.94 -10.08 22.52
C LEU A 450 -5.14 -8.93 21.91
N GLY A 451 -5.01 -8.89 20.58
CA GLY A 451 -4.35 -7.80 19.85
C GLY A 451 -5.01 -6.46 20.13
N LEU A 452 -6.34 -6.39 19.99
CA LEU A 452 -7.10 -5.17 20.28
C LEU A 452 -6.98 -4.76 21.76
N LEU A 453 -7.18 -5.69 22.70
CA LEU A 453 -7.08 -5.42 24.14
C LEU A 453 -5.67 -4.96 24.52
N SER A 454 -4.63 -5.56 23.92
CA SER A 454 -3.24 -5.15 24.12
C SER A 454 -3.01 -3.71 23.66
N ARG A 455 -3.53 -3.33 22.49
CA ARG A 455 -3.43 -1.96 21.96
C ARG A 455 -4.19 -0.96 22.83
N LEU A 456 -5.42 -1.29 23.23
CA LEU A 456 -6.21 -0.47 24.15
C LEU A 456 -5.48 -0.21 25.46
N VAL A 457 -4.83 -1.23 26.05
CA VAL A 457 -4.03 -1.06 27.28
C VAL A 457 -2.73 -0.30 27.03
N THR A 458 -2.06 -0.56 25.91
CA THR A 458 -0.77 0.07 25.57
C THR A 458 -0.90 1.56 25.36
N PHE A 459 -1.94 2.01 24.65
CA PHE A 459 -2.16 3.42 24.37
C PHE A 459 -2.90 4.17 25.49
N ASN A 460 -3.60 3.45 26.38
CA ASN A 460 -4.37 4.05 27.47
C ASN A 460 -3.64 3.92 28.82
N MET A 461 -2.44 4.53 28.92
CA MET A 461 -1.69 4.65 30.18
C MET A 461 -2.22 5.77 31.11
N SER A 462 -3.48 6.21 30.89
CA SER A 462 -4.16 7.22 31.71
C SER A 462 -4.97 6.55 32.84
N PRO A 463 -5.00 7.11 34.06
CA PRO A 463 -5.67 6.49 35.22
C PRO A 463 -7.22 6.45 35.13
N SER A 464 -7.83 6.88 34.02
CA SER A 464 -9.29 6.96 33.82
C SER A 464 -9.96 5.60 33.58
N ILE A 465 -9.24 4.58 33.11
CA ILE A 465 -9.74 3.20 32.99
C ILE A 465 -8.87 2.28 33.84
N THR A 466 -9.09 2.31 35.15
CA THR A 466 -8.49 1.31 36.03
C THR A 466 -9.07 -0.09 35.73
N PRO A 467 -8.33 -1.19 35.97
CA PRO A 467 -8.86 -2.56 35.93
C PRO A 467 -10.13 -2.77 36.77
N ALA A 468 -10.41 -1.85 37.70
CA ALA A 468 -11.64 -1.79 38.48
C ALA A 468 -12.89 -1.51 37.63
N HIS A 469 -12.80 -0.76 36.52
CA HIS A 469 -13.94 -0.55 35.61
C HIS A 469 -14.34 -1.82 34.85
N ILE A 470 -13.36 -2.64 34.49
CA ILE A 470 -13.58 -3.98 33.90
C ILE A 470 -14.28 -4.90 34.93
N GLN A 471 -13.93 -4.80 36.21
CA GLN A 471 -14.60 -5.54 37.29
C GLN A 471 -16.04 -5.10 37.54
N THR A 472 -16.37 -3.80 37.41
CA THR A 472 -17.75 -3.31 37.54
C THR A 472 -18.67 -3.81 36.42
N SER A 473 -18.17 -3.94 35.19
CA SER A 473 -18.95 -4.50 34.07
C SER A 473 -19.26 -5.99 34.26
N THR A 474 -18.35 -6.75 34.90
CA THR A 474 -18.56 -8.18 35.21
C THR A 474 -19.47 -8.47 36.40
N SER A 475 -19.71 -7.51 37.30
CA SER A 475 -20.39 -7.77 38.59
C SER A 475 -21.91 -7.51 38.58
N VAL A 476 -22.49 -6.97 37.51
CA VAL A 476 -23.92 -6.60 37.48
C VAL A 476 -24.86 -7.76 37.09
N ASN A 477 -24.39 -8.87 36.51
CA ASN A 477 -25.28 -9.90 35.95
C ASN A 477 -25.14 -11.34 36.50
N LEU A 478 -24.40 -11.57 37.58
CA LEU A 478 -24.43 -12.85 38.30
C LEU A 478 -25.48 -12.83 39.43
N LYS A 479 -26.77 -12.68 39.07
CA LYS A 479 -27.87 -13.12 39.95
C LYS A 479 -28.32 -14.50 39.48
N ASP A 480 -27.93 -15.50 40.26
CA ASP A 480 -28.34 -16.90 40.15
C ASP A 480 -29.88 -17.03 40.05
N PRO A 481 -30.44 -17.59 38.96
CA PRO A 481 -31.89 -17.72 38.79
C PRO A 481 -32.54 -18.75 39.73
N THR A 482 -31.80 -19.43 40.62
CA THR A 482 -32.32 -20.59 41.37
C THR A 482 -32.54 -20.38 42.87
N ARG A 483 -32.44 -19.17 43.42
CA ARG A 483 -32.84 -18.90 44.82
C ARG A 483 -34.24 -18.32 44.94
N PRO A 484 -35.21 -19.02 45.56
CA PRO A 484 -36.47 -18.38 45.95
C PRO A 484 -36.19 -17.36 47.04
N SER A 485 -36.86 -16.21 46.93
CA SER A 485 -36.80 -15.11 47.88
C SER A 485 -37.30 -15.53 49.26
N THR A 486 -36.44 -15.39 50.27
CA THR A 486 -36.82 -15.12 51.66
C THR A 486 -35.97 -13.99 52.19
#